data_AF-A0AAE4MFS6-F1
#
_entry.id   AF-A0AAE4MFS6-F1
#
_cell.length_a   1.000
_cell.length_b   1.000
_cell.length_c   1.000
_cell.angle_alpha   90.00
_cell.angle_beta   90.00
_cell.angle_gamma   90.00
#
_symmetry.space_group_name_H-M   'P 1'
#
loop_
_entity.id
_entity.type
_entity.pdbx_description
1 polymer ?
#
loop_
_entity_poly.entity_id
_entity_poly.type
_entity_poly.pdbx_seq_one_letter_code
_entity_poly.pdbx_strand_id
1 'polypeptide(L)'
;MAEEGRTTQEWAKIILRRLVFLGGPLALYGAFIVFLWFVYPPEGGLLGQPSERFLIIMGLLIAYLVPPFGKETIIPISMGLGFPAWLISSGIILMDICSCLLIALNFDLLQKIPFVGGLIRKFTDGANKVRKKSPWIEQLSHVGLLIFMYIPLQGSGATNSTILGQLFGMRKITVFWIVTLGSILSTLTIAFGSAAVLDLWQVNPWYAVLAIVLIAVAVIVLAVLWHRYTKRFSPKNPACDCDTDEEDFLP
;
A
#
# COMPACT_ATOMS: atom_id res chain seq x y z
N MET A 1 5.16 21.57 32.74
CA MET A 1 5.67 21.08 34.04
C MET A 1 5.49 19.57 34.08
N ALA A 2 6.55 18.82 34.43
CA ALA A 2 6.74 17.35 34.44
C ALA A 2 7.57 16.74 33.28
N GLU A 3 8.73 17.33 32.96
CA GLU A 3 9.71 16.73 32.01
C GLU A 3 11.04 16.31 32.66
N GLU A 4 11.11 16.24 34.00
CA GLU A 4 12.36 16.01 34.72
C GLU A 4 12.31 14.65 35.44
N GLY A 5 13.04 13.66 34.92
CA GLY A 5 13.20 12.36 35.60
C GLY A 5 13.36 11.10 34.74
N ARG A 6 13.55 11.16 33.41
CA ARG A 6 13.93 9.94 32.65
C ARG A 6 15.44 9.74 32.71
N THR A 7 15.87 8.68 33.38
CA THR A 7 17.28 8.27 33.44
C THR A 7 17.85 8.04 32.04
N THR A 8 19.14 8.30 31.84
CA THR A 8 19.88 8.05 30.58
C THR A 8 19.69 6.62 30.07
N GLN A 9 19.47 5.67 30.98
CA GLN A 9 19.12 4.26 30.71
C GLN A 9 17.76 4.11 30.01
N GLU A 10 16.74 4.88 30.40
CA GLU A 10 15.42 4.85 29.74
C GLU A 10 15.49 5.46 28.34
N TRP A 11 16.20 6.57 28.18
CA TRP A 11 16.44 7.18 26.87
C TRP A 11 17.21 6.25 25.94
N ALA A 12 18.25 5.58 26.44
CA ALA A 12 18.98 4.58 25.69
C ALA A 12 18.08 3.42 25.23
N LYS A 13 17.22 2.89 26.11
CA LYS A 13 16.26 1.83 25.75
C LYS A 13 15.25 2.28 24.69
N ILE A 14 14.73 3.50 24.79
CA ILE A 14 13.78 4.05 23.81
C ILE A 14 14.44 4.23 22.45
N ILE A 15 15.65 4.80 22.41
CA ILE A 15 16.41 5.02 21.18
C ILE A 15 16.81 3.69 20.55
N LEU A 16 17.35 2.76 21.34
CA LEU A 16 17.75 1.44 20.88
C LEU A 16 16.55 0.67 20.30
N ARG A 17 15.41 0.68 21.00
CA ARG A 17 14.18 0.05 20.52
C ARG A 17 13.73 0.65 19.18
N ARG A 18 13.79 1.98 19.02
CA ARG A 18 13.46 2.64 17.75
C ARG A 18 14.45 2.32 16.64
N LEU A 19 15.75 2.27 16.95
CA LEU A 19 16.79 1.86 16.00
C LEU A 19 16.59 0.42 15.55
N VAL A 20 16.24 -0.51 16.43
CA VAL A 20 15.93 -1.89 16.06
C VAL A 20 14.69 -1.97 15.17
N PHE A 21 13.64 -1.19 15.47
CA PHE A 21 12.43 -1.17 14.66
C PHE A 21 12.60 -0.51 13.28
N LEU A 22 13.56 0.40 13.13
CA LEU A 22 13.92 0.99 11.85
C LEU A 22 14.90 0.10 11.08
N GLY A 23 15.91 -0.42 11.78
CA GLY A 23 16.98 -1.23 11.21
C GLY A 23 16.55 -2.64 10.80
N GLY A 24 15.58 -3.23 11.49
CA GLY A 24 15.10 -4.59 11.20
C GLY A 24 14.58 -4.77 9.78
N PRO A 25 13.58 -3.99 9.32
CA PRO A 25 13.10 -4.05 7.94
C PRO A 25 14.18 -3.74 6.89
N LEU A 26 15.08 -2.79 7.18
CA LEU A 26 16.19 -2.45 6.29
C LEU A 26 17.21 -3.60 6.17
N ALA A 27 17.56 -4.23 7.29
CA ALA A 27 18.45 -5.38 7.32
C ALA A 27 17.82 -6.58 6.60
N LEU A 28 16.51 -6.79 6.77
CA LEU A 28 15.77 -7.84 6.07
C LEU A 28 15.82 -7.65 4.55
N TYR A 29 15.59 -6.43 4.06
CA TYR A 29 15.70 -6.14 2.63
C TYR A 29 17.16 -6.18 2.14
N GLY A 30 18.11 -5.73 2.96
CA GLY A 30 19.54 -5.84 2.69
C GLY A 30 19.99 -7.30 2.52
N ALA A 31 19.48 -8.22 3.36
CA ALA A 31 19.73 -9.65 3.20
C ALA A 31 19.19 -10.20 1.87
N PHE A 32 18.05 -9.68 1.40
CA PHE A 32 17.53 -10.03 0.07
C PHE A 32 18.41 -9.49 -1.06
N ILE A 33 18.95 -8.28 -0.95
CA ILE A 33 19.92 -7.75 -1.94
C ILE A 33 21.19 -8.62 -1.96
N VAL A 34 21.69 -9.03 -0.80
CA VAL A 34 22.83 -9.96 -0.71
C VAL A 34 22.48 -11.30 -1.34
N PHE A 35 21.27 -11.83 -1.11
CA PHE A 35 20.79 -13.02 -1.80
C PHE A 35 20.78 -12.84 -3.33
N LEU A 36 20.30 -11.71 -3.85
CA LEU A 36 20.34 -11.40 -5.29
C LEU A 36 21.78 -11.33 -5.82
N TRP A 37 22.73 -10.82 -5.03
CA TRP A 37 24.15 -10.82 -5.36
C TRP A 37 24.70 -12.23 -5.55
N PHE A 38 24.25 -13.21 -4.76
CA PHE A 38 24.63 -14.61 -4.93
C PHE A 38 23.91 -15.29 -6.12
N VAL A 39 22.65 -14.94 -6.38
CA VAL A 39 21.88 -15.49 -7.51
C VAL A 39 22.43 -14.97 -8.86
N TYR A 40 22.84 -13.70 -8.91
CA TYR A 40 23.43 -13.06 -10.08
C TYR A 40 24.85 -12.58 -9.77
N PRO A 41 25.81 -13.52 -9.66
CA PRO A 41 27.14 -13.21 -9.17
C PRO A 41 27.87 -12.18 -10.04
N PRO A 42 28.65 -11.28 -9.41
CA PRO A 42 29.50 -10.32 -10.10
C PRO A 42 30.57 -10.99 -10.99
N GLU A 43 30.96 -10.27 -12.05
CA GLU A 43 32.05 -10.66 -12.93
C GLU A 43 33.40 -10.46 -12.21
N GLY A 44 34.17 -11.53 -12.03
CA GLY A 44 35.45 -11.51 -11.31
C GLY A 44 35.40 -12.02 -9.86
N GLY A 45 34.31 -12.67 -9.45
CA GLY A 45 34.17 -13.22 -8.09
C GLY A 45 33.54 -12.22 -7.12
N LEU A 46 33.43 -12.55 -5.83
CA LEU A 46 32.56 -11.87 -4.85
C LEU A 46 32.73 -10.33 -4.76
N LEU A 47 33.91 -9.78 -5.07
CA LEU A 47 34.22 -8.34 -5.05
C LEU A 47 34.36 -7.73 -6.45
N GLY A 48 33.92 -8.45 -7.48
CA GLY A 48 33.95 -8.04 -8.87
C GLY A 48 32.87 -7.01 -9.21
N GLN A 49 32.75 -6.69 -10.51
CA GLN A 49 31.74 -5.74 -10.97
C GLN A 49 30.35 -6.39 -10.96
N PRO A 50 29.30 -5.67 -10.53
CA PRO A 50 27.94 -6.21 -10.54
C PRO A 50 27.55 -6.64 -11.96
N SER A 51 26.96 -7.83 -12.07
CA SER A 51 26.49 -8.34 -13.35
C SER A 51 25.39 -7.46 -13.94
N GLU A 52 25.27 -7.42 -15.26
CA GLU A 52 24.21 -6.65 -15.94
C GLU A 52 22.81 -7.04 -15.44
N ARG A 53 22.56 -8.34 -15.25
CA ARG A 53 21.29 -8.85 -14.71
C ARG A 53 21.02 -8.36 -13.28
N PHE A 54 22.04 -8.32 -12.43
CA PHE A 54 21.93 -7.76 -11.08
C PHE A 54 21.58 -6.26 -11.13
N LEU A 55 22.22 -5.49 -12.01
CA LEU A 55 21.92 -4.07 -12.17
C LEU A 55 20.50 -3.82 -12.66
N ILE A 56 20.01 -4.62 -13.62
CA ILE A 56 18.64 -4.50 -14.13
C ILE A 56 17.62 -4.82 -13.03
N ILE A 57 17.78 -5.92 -12.28
CA ILE A 57 16.83 -6.26 -11.21
C ILE A 57 16.84 -5.22 -10.09
N MET A 58 18.01 -4.69 -9.73
CA MET A 58 18.12 -3.60 -8.75
C MET A 58 17.45 -2.32 -9.28
N GLY A 59 17.65 -1.99 -10.55
CA GLY A 59 16.98 -0.86 -11.20
C GLY A 59 15.46 -0.99 -11.18
N LEU A 60 14.91 -2.18 -11.45
CA LEU A 60 13.47 -2.46 -11.39
C LEU A 60 12.91 -2.35 -9.96
N LEU A 61 13.63 -2.87 -8.96
CA LEU A 61 13.23 -2.77 -7.55
C LEU A 61 13.32 -1.33 -7.03
N ILE A 62 14.31 -0.56 -7.46
CA ILE A 62 14.39 0.88 -7.14
C ILE A 62 13.27 1.64 -7.86
N ALA A 63 12.97 1.31 -9.11
CA ALA A 63 11.90 1.95 -9.87
C ALA A 63 10.54 1.79 -9.17
N TYR A 64 10.28 0.67 -8.50
CA TYR A 64 9.07 0.46 -7.68
C TYR A 64 8.89 1.52 -6.56
N LEU A 65 9.96 2.19 -6.10
CA LEU A 65 9.85 3.26 -5.10
C LEU A 65 9.33 4.59 -5.67
N VAL A 66 9.38 4.75 -6.99
CA VAL A 66 9.14 6.02 -7.65
C VAL A 66 7.78 5.98 -8.35
N PRO A 67 6.77 6.73 -7.87
CA PRO A 67 5.53 6.92 -8.63
C PRO A 67 5.88 7.46 -10.02
N PRO A 68 5.35 6.90 -11.13
CA PRO A 68 4.13 6.10 -11.25
C PRO A 68 4.30 4.57 -11.14
N PHE A 69 5.52 4.04 -10.98
CA PHE A 69 5.79 2.62 -11.15
C PHE A 69 5.36 1.80 -9.93
N GLY A 70 4.28 1.02 -10.07
CA GLY A 70 3.88 0.02 -9.09
C GLY A 70 4.13 -1.41 -9.56
N LYS A 71 3.64 -2.36 -8.77
CA LYS A 71 3.72 -3.81 -9.03
C LYS A 71 3.07 -4.20 -10.36
N GLU A 72 2.03 -3.47 -10.76
CA GLU A 72 1.33 -3.60 -12.04
C GLU A 72 2.21 -3.26 -13.24
N THR A 73 3.29 -2.50 -13.05
CA THR A 73 4.24 -2.13 -14.11
C THR A 73 5.52 -2.97 -14.03
N ILE A 74 6.10 -3.10 -12.83
CA ILE A 74 7.40 -3.76 -12.65
C ILE A 74 7.32 -5.26 -12.96
N ILE A 75 6.25 -5.95 -12.55
CA ILE A 75 6.12 -7.40 -12.76
C ILE A 75 6.08 -7.76 -14.26
N PRO A 76 5.16 -7.21 -15.09
CA PRO A 76 5.14 -7.55 -16.51
C PRO A 76 6.46 -7.19 -17.23
N ILE A 77 7.04 -6.03 -16.93
CA ILE A 77 8.30 -5.59 -17.56
C ILE A 77 9.42 -6.56 -17.22
N SER A 78 9.57 -6.92 -15.95
CA SER A 78 10.61 -7.85 -15.51
C SER A 78 10.50 -9.22 -16.17
N MET A 79 9.27 -9.74 -16.33
CA MET A 79 9.01 -11.01 -17.00
C MET A 79 9.30 -10.91 -18.50
N GLY A 80 8.96 -9.79 -19.13
CA GLY A 80 9.31 -9.52 -20.53
C GLY A 80 10.83 -9.42 -20.78
N LEU A 81 11.59 -9.00 -19.76
CA LEU A 81 13.07 -9.00 -19.77
C LEU A 81 13.68 -10.38 -19.45
N GLY A 82 12.85 -11.41 -19.23
CA GLY A 82 13.28 -12.78 -18.98
C GLY A 82 13.61 -13.10 -17.51
N PHE A 83 13.26 -12.23 -16.56
CA PHE A 83 13.41 -12.55 -15.14
C PHE A 83 12.32 -13.50 -14.66
N PRO A 84 12.65 -14.45 -13.77
CA PRO A 84 11.65 -15.35 -13.22
C PRO A 84 10.68 -14.59 -12.31
N ALA A 85 9.38 -14.79 -12.52
CA ALA A 85 8.32 -14.08 -11.82
C ALA A 85 8.40 -14.20 -10.30
N TRP A 86 8.78 -15.38 -9.79
CA TRP A 86 8.90 -15.63 -8.34
C TRP A 86 9.95 -14.74 -7.68
N LEU A 87 11.05 -14.43 -8.37
CA LEU A 87 12.15 -13.63 -7.83
C LEU A 87 11.73 -12.17 -7.68
N ILE A 88 11.13 -11.59 -8.73
CA ILE A 88 10.64 -10.20 -8.72
C ILE A 88 9.46 -10.06 -7.74
N SER A 89 8.54 -11.03 -7.75
CA SER A 89 7.41 -11.06 -6.81
C SER A 89 7.90 -11.09 -5.37
N SER A 90 8.92 -11.90 -5.06
CA SER A 90 9.49 -11.96 -3.71
C SER A 90 10.10 -10.64 -3.28
N GLY A 91 10.80 -9.94 -4.18
CA GLY A 91 11.37 -8.62 -3.92
C GLY A 91 10.30 -7.56 -3.63
N ILE A 92 9.24 -7.52 -4.44
CA ILE A 92 8.12 -6.59 -4.24
C ILE A 92 7.36 -6.89 -2.94
N ILE A 93 7.03 -8.16 -2.67
CA ILE A 93 6.33 -8.55 -1.44
C ILE A 93 7.17 -8.20 -0.21
N LEU A 94 8.49 -8.47 -0.26
CA LEU A 94 9.39 -8.12 0.84
C LEU A 94 9.47 -6.61 1.04
N MET A 95 9.50 -5.85 -0.04
CA MET A 95 9.49 -4.40 -0.01
C MET A 95 8.22 -3.82 0.60
N ASP A 96 7.07 -4.41 0.26
CA ASP A 96 5.77 -4.09 0.86
C ASP A 96 5.74 -4.41 2.36
N ILE A 97 6.25 -5.58 2.75
CA ILE A 97 6.40 -5.98 4.16
C ILE A 97 7.30 -4.99 4.91
N CYS A 98 8.46 -4.67 4.36
CA CYS A 98 9.41 -3.75 4.98
C CYS A 98 8.81 -2.35 5.11
N SER A 99 8.14 -1.85 4.07
CA SER A 99 7.46 -0.55 4.07
C SER A 99 6.34 -0.52 5.11
N CYS A 100 5.53 -1.59 5.19
CA CYS A 100 4.48 -1.72 6.19
C CYS A 100 5.04 -1.73 7.61
N LEU A 101 6.11 -2.49 7.86
CA LEU A 101 6.75 -2.53 9.18
C LEU A 101 7.32 -1.16 9.55
N LEU A 102 8.05 -0.51 8.64
CA LEU A 102 8.61 0.82 8.86
C LEU A 102 7.51 1.83 9.21
N ILE A 103 6.41 1.85 8.48
CA ILE A 103 5.31 2.81 8.73
C ILE A 103 4.52 2.43 9.98
N ALA A 104 4.08 1.19 10.13
CA ALA A 104 3.24 0.77 11.26
C ALA A 104 3.97 0.90 12.60
N LEU A 105 5.26 0.56 12.64
CA LEU A 105 6.06 0.67 13.86
C LEU A 105 6.34 2.13 14.22
N ASN A 106 6.52 3.01 13.23
CA ASN A 106 6.77 4.44 13.41
C ASN A 106 5.52 5.32 13.31
N PHE A 107 4.31 4.75 13.26
CA PHE A 107 3.07 5.49 13.04
C PHE A 107 2.78 6.54 14.14
N ASP A 108 3.24 6.30 15.36
CA ASP A 108 3.11 7.22 16.49
C ASP A 108 3.84 8.57 16.24
N LEU A 109 4.81 8.57 15.32
CA LEU A 109 5.49 9.77 14.82
C LEU A 109 4.68 10.48 13.73
N LEU A 110 4.02 9.70 12.86
CA LEU A 110 3.14 10.20 11.79
C LEU A 110 1.91 10.92 12.33
N GLN A 111 1.33 10.46 13.44
CA GLN A 111 0.16 11.10 14.07
C GLN A 111 0.44 12.50 14.65
N LYS A 112 1.71 12.91 14.80
CA LYS A 112 2.06 14.28 15.24
C LYS A 112 1.89 15.32 14.14
N ILE A 113 1.54 14.91 12.93
CA ILE A 113 1.28 15.81 11.81
C ILE A 113 -0.16 16.35 11.91
N PRO A 114 -0.37 17.67 12.05
CA PRO A 114 -1.65 18.27 12.46
C PRO A 114 -2.81 18.11 11.46
N PHE A 115 -2.56 17.66 10.22
CA PHE A 115 -3.56 17.60 9.14
C PHE A 115 -4.62 16.49 9.33
N VAL A 116 -4.31 15.45 10.10
CA VAL A 116 -5.17 14.27 10.28
C VAL A 116 -6.14 14.42 11.48
N GLY A 117 -5.78 15.25 12.46
CA GLY A 117 -6.49 15.35 13.74
C GLY A 117 -7.93 15.86 13.64
N GLY A 118 -8.21 16.77 12.70
CA GLY A 118 -9.55 17.35 12.51
C GLY A 118 -10.57 16.37 11.91
N LEU A 119 -10.13 15.54 10.95
CA LEU A 119 -10.97 14.52 10.32
C LEU A 119 -11.25 13.37 11.29
N ILE A 120 -10.23 12.96 12.06
CA ILE A 120 -10.38 11.94 13.12
C ILE A 120 -11.34 12.41 14.20
N ARG A 121 -11.29 13.66 14.67
CA ARG A 121 -12.25 14.17 15.68
C ARG A 121 -13.70 14.15 15.19
N LYS A 122 -13.97 14.61 13.95
CA LYS A 122 -15.32 14.55 13.36
C LYS A 122 -15.82 13.11 13.15
N PHE A 123 -14.94 12.18 12.75
CA PHE A 123 -15.30 10.76 12.64
C PHE A 123 -15.41 10.07 14.00
N THR A 124 -14.64 10.46 15.01
CA THR A 124 -14.63 9.83 16.34
C THR A 124 -15.83 10.23 17.18
N ASP A 125 -16.30 11.48 17.08
CA ASP A 125 -17.50 11.94 17.80
C ASP A 125 -18.78 11.32 17.22
N GLY A 126 -18.83 11.10 15.90
CA GLY A 126 -19.89 10.31 15.24
C GLY A 126 -19.76 8.80 15.50
N ALA A 127 -18.53 8.25 15.45
CA ALA A 127 -18.28 6.82 15.60
C ALA A 127 -18.42 6.34 17.04
N ASN A 128 -18.17 7.15 18.08
CA ASN A 128 -18.36 6.71 19.47
C ASN A 128 -19.84 6.45 19.82
N LYS A 129 -20.80 7.05 19.10
CA LYS A 129 -22.23 6.71 19.21
C LYS A 129 -22.60 5.42 18.45
N VAL A 130 -21.85 5.04 17.40
CA VAL A 130 -22.16 3.87 16.54
C VAL A 130 -21.32 2.63 16.89
N ARG A 131 -20.08 2.80 17.37
CA ARG A 131 -19.13 1.74 17.75
C ARG A 131 -19.58 0.93 18.96
N LYS A 132 -20.44 1.49 19.82
CA LYS A 132 -21.13 0.74 20.88
C LYS A 132 -22.27 -0.15 20.36
N LYS A 133 -22.67 -0.03 19.09
CA LYS A 133 -23.90 -0.62 18.56
C LYS A 133 -23.72 -1.69 17.47
N SER A 134 -22.55 -1.81 16.81
CA SER A 134 -22.35 -2.91 15.86
C SER A 134 -20.87 -3.23 15.55
N PRO A 135 -20.37 -4.45 15.86
CA PRO A 135 -19.01 -4.91 15.51
C PRO A 135 -18.79 -5.07 13.99
N TRP A 136 -19.86 -4.99 13.20
CA TRP A 136 -19.82 -5.13 11.74
C TRP A 136 -18.95 -4.06 11.05
N ILE A 137 -18.86 -2.86 11.64
CA ILE A 137 -18.06 -1.74 11.08
C ILE A 137 -16.55 -2.00 11.19
N GLU A 138 -16.11 -2.71 12.25
CA GLU A 138 -14.70 -3.10 12.41
C GLU A 138 -14.32 -4.17 11.36
N GLN A 139 -15.21 -5.14 11.14
CA GLN A 139 -15.03 -6.17 10.11
C GLN A 139 -14.99 -5.57 8.69
N LEU A 140 -15.87 -4.61 8.39
CA LEU A 140 -15.86 -3.88 7.11
C LEU A 140 -14.55 -3.11 6.88
N SER A 141 -13.94 -2.58 7.94
CA SER A 141 -12.66 -1.86 7.83
C SER A 141 -11.52 -2.81 7.44
N HIS A 142 -11.51 -4.03 8.00
CA HIS A 142 -10.52 -5.05 7.66
C HIS A 142 -10.66 -5.53 6.21
N VAL A 143 -11.88 -5.87 5.81
CA VAL A 143 -12.18 -6.36 4.46
C VAL A 143 -11.94 -5.26 3.41
N GLY A 144 -12.39 -4.04 3.68
CA GLY A 144 -12.18 -2.90 2.81
C GLY A 144 -10.70 -2.61 2.60
N LEU A 145 -9.88 -2.68 3.66
CA LEU A 145 -8.44 -2.49 3.54
C LEU A 145 -7.75 -3.60 2.76
N LEU A 146 -8.16 -4.86 2.96
CA LEU A 146 -7.65 -6.00 2.19
C LEU A 146 -7.97 -5.85 0.71
N ILE A 147 -9.22 -5.51 0.38
CA ILE A 147 -9.66 -5.26 -1.00
C ILE A 147 -8.87 -4.09 -1.59
N PHE A 148 -8.70 -3.00 -0.84
CA PHE A 148 -7.92 -1.85 -1.30
C PHE A 148 -6.49 -2.27 -1.67
N MET A 149 -5.79 -2.99 -0.79
CA MET A 149 -4.44 -3.49 -1.06
C MET A 149 -4.38 -4.50 -2.23
N TYR A 150 -5.42 -5.34 -2.35
CA TYR A 150 -5.52 -6.37 -3.38
C TYR A 150 -5.67 -5.77 -4.78
N ILE A 151 -6.58 -4.80 -4.95
CA ILE A 151 -6.85 -4.22 -6.27
C ILE A 151 -5.59 -3.45 -6.72
N PRO A 152 -5.02 -3.78 -7.88
CA PRO A 152 -3.79 -3.16 -8.39
C PRO A 152 -4.08 -1.78 -9.00
N LEU A 153 -4.67 -0.89 -8.20
CA LEU A 153 -4.80 0.52 -8.56
C LEU A 153 -3.53 1.25 -8.16
N GLN A 154 -3.12 2.19 -8.99
CA GLN A 154 -2.03 3.08 -8.65
C GLN A 154 -2.34 3.80 -7.32
N GLY A 155 -1.41 3.72 -6.37
CA GLY A 155 -1.61 4.28 -5.04
C GLY A 155 -2.29 3.36 -4.02
N SER A 156 -2.62 2.10 -4.34
CA SER A 156 -3.10 1.12 -3.34
C SER A 156 -2.00 0.32 -2.65
N GLY A 157 -0.72 0.63 -2.92
CA GLY A 157 0.43 -0.09 -2.40
C GLY A 157 0.53 -0.12 -0.87
N ALA A 158 1.49 -0.92 -0.37
CA ALA A 158 1.64 -1.19 1.06
C ALA A 158 1.71 0.08 1.90
N THR A 159 2.44 1.10 1.45
CA THR A 159 2.55 2.39 2.16
C THR A 159 1.20 3.02 2.46
N ASN A 160 0.35 3.19 1.44
CA ASN A 160 -0.95 3.83 1.59
C ASN A 160 -1.93 2.97 2.36
N SER A 161 -1.91 1.66 2.11
CA SER A 161 -2.71 0.69 2.86
C SER A 161 -2.34 0.67 4.35
N THR A 162 -1.05 0.72 4.69
CA THR A 162 -0.61 0.81 6.08
C THR A 162 -1.08 2.10 6.73
N ILE A 163 -0.94 3.24 6.05
CA ILE A 163 -1.41 4.53 6.56
C ILE A 163 -2.92 4.47 6.81
N LEU A 164 -3.72 4.05 5.83
CA LEU A 164 -5.18 3.95 5.97
C LEU A 164 -5.60 3.02 7.12
N GLY A 165 -4.98 1.84 7.24
CA GLY A 165 -5.28 0.92 8.33
C GLY A 165 -4.98 1.52 9.71
N GLN A 166 -3.88 2.26 9.83
CA GLN A 166 -3.55 2.95 11.06
C GLN A 166 -4.47 4.16 11.34
N LEU A 167 -4.93 4.87 10.30
CA LEU A 167 -5.94 5.94 10.40
C LEU A 167 -7.29 5.42 10.89
N PHE A 168 -7.65 4.18 10.52
CA PHE A 168 -8.83 3.50 11.05
C PHE A 168 -8.64 2.99 12.49
N GLY A 169 -7.48 3.21 13.10
CA GLY A 169 -7.17 2.80 14.47
C GLY A 169 -7.01 1.30 14.63
N MET A 170 -6.66 0.59 13.55
CA MET A 170 -6.44 -0.85 13.57
C MET A 170 -5.14 -1.20 14.32
N ARG A 171 -5.09 -2.38 14.93
CA ARG A 171 -3.86 -2.86 15.58
C ARG A 171 -2.75 -3.02 14.54
N LYS A 172 -1.52 -2.63 14.90
CA LYS A 172 -0.31 -2.73 14.04
C LYS A 172 -0.13 -4.13 13.43
N ILE A 173 -0.37 -5.18 14.23
CA ILE A 173 -0.29 -6.58 13.77
C ILE A 173 -1.38 -6.94 12.75
N THR A 174 -2.60 -6.41 12.91
CA THR A 174 -3.71 -6.63 11.97
C THR A 174 -3.41 -5.98 10.63
N VAL A 175 -2.91 -4.73 10.64
CA VAL A 175 -2.50 -4.02 9.43
C VAL A 175 -1.38 -4.79 8.72
N PHE A 176 -0.38 -5.27 9.46
CA PHE A 176 0.70 -6.08 8.93
C PHE A 176 0.19 -7.31 8.16
N TRP A 177 -0.71 -8.10 8.76
CA TRP A 177 -1.24 -9.29 8.11
C TRP A 177 -2.10 -8.97 6.88
N ILE A 178 -2.93 -7.93 6.95
CA ILE A 178 -3.76 -7.51 5.82
C ILE A 178 -2.90 -7.02 4.65
N VAL A 179 -1.89 -6.19 4.92
CA VAL A 179 -0.99 -5.67 3.87
C VAL A 179 -0.15 -6.81 3.27
N THR A 180 0.34 -7.73 4.10
CA THR A 180 1.12 -8.88 3.62
C THR A 180 0.26 -9.79 2.73
N LEU A 181 -0.94 -10.19 3.19
CA LEU A 181 -1.84 -11.05 2.42
C LEU A 181 -2.31 -10.35 1.14
N GLY A 182 -2.68 -9.08 1.22
CA GLY A 182 -3.08 -8.27 0.07
C GLY A 182 -1.93 -8.14 -0.95
N SER A 183 -0.70 -7.91 -0.49
CA SER A 183 0.48 -7.85 -1.35
C SER A 183 0.72 -9.17 -2.07
N ILE A 184 0.70 -10.30 -1.35
CA ILE A 184 0.88 -11.63 -1.93
C ILE A 184 -0.20 -11.90 -2.98
N LEU A 185 -1.49 -11.74 -2.63
CA LEU A 185 -2.60 -12.02 -3.54
C LEU A 185 -2.55 -11.15 -4.79
N SER A 186 -2.28 -9.85 -4.62
CA SER A 186 -2.21 -8.91 -5.72
C SER A 186 -1.02 -9.19 -6.64
N THR A 187 0.16 -9.41 -6.06
CA THR A 187 1.40 -9.73 -6.80
C THR A 187 1.24 -11.04 -7.57
N LEU A 188 0.65 -12.08 -6.96
CA LEU A 188 0.36 -13.34 -7.66
C LEU A 188 -0.63 -13.13 -8.80
N THR A 189 -1.71 -12.37 -8.58
CA THR A 189 -2.69 -12.08 -9.63
C THR A 189 -2.04 -11.39 -10.82
N ILE A 190 -1.17 -10.40 -10.58
CA ILE A 190 -0.43 -9.70 -11.64
C ILE A 190 0.58 -10.64 -12.31
N ALA A 191 1.31 -11.46 -11.55
CA ALA A 191 2.30 -12.38 -12.11
C ALA A 191 1.65 -13.43 -13.02
N PHE A 192 0.56 -14.07 -12.59
CA PHE A 192 -0.19 -15.03 -13.42
C PHE A 192 -0.85 -14.34 -14.63
N GLY A 193 -1.42 -13.14 -14.44
CA GLY A 193 -1.97 -12.36 -15.54
C GLY A 193 -0.90 -12.00 -16.58
N SER A 194 0.28 -11.58 -16.12
CA SER A 194 1.41 -11.24 -16.98
C SER A 194 1.93 -12.47 -17.73
N ALA A 195 2.05 -13.62 -17.06
CA ALA A 195 2.42 -14.89 -17.69
C ALA A 195 1.46 -15.24 -18.82
N ALA A 196 0.15 -15.20 -18.57
CA ALA A 196 -0.87 -15.52 -19.56
C ALA A 196 -0.79 -14.58 -20.79
N VAL A 197 -0.55 -13.27 -20.57
CA VAL A 197 -0.38 -12.30 -21.67
C VAL A 197 0.89 -12.58 -22.47
N LEU A 198 2.00 -12.91 -21.82
CA LEU A 198 3.27 -13.24 -22.48
C LEU A 198 3.16 -14.55 -23.29
N ASP A 199 2.45 -15.56 -22.77
CA ASP A 199 2.20 -16.81 -23.49
C ASP A 199 1.35 -16.56 -24.75
N LEU A 200 0.31 -15.74 -24.64
CA LEU A 200 -0.49 -15.33 -25.80
C LEU A 200 0.34 -14.56 -26.84
N TRP A 201 1.28 -13.73 -26.40
CA TRP A 201 2.17 -12.98 -27.27
C TRP A 201 3.03 -13.90 -28.15
N GLN A 202 3.53 -15.01 -27.60
CA GLN A 202 4.33 -15.99 -28.34
C GLN A 202 3.50 -16.77 -29.38
N VAL A 203 2.21 -16.99 -29.13
CA VAL A 203 1.30 -17.65 -30.07
C VAL A 203 0.94 -16.70 -31.21
N ASN A 204 0.40 -15.53 -30.87
CA ASN A 204 0.11 -14.47 -31.83
C ASN A 204 -0.05 -13.13 -31.09
N PRO A 205 0.73 -12.09 -31.43
CA PRO A 205 0.67 -10.80 -30.75
C PRO A 205 -0.74 -10.17 -30.72
N TRP A 206 -1.58 -10.47 -31.72
CA TRP A 206 -2.94 -9.93 -31.77
C TRP A 206 -3.83 -10.45 -30.64
N TYR A 207 -3.65 -11.69 -30.18
CA TYR A 207 -4.42 -12.23 -29.05
C TYR A 207 -4.04 -11.57 -27.73
N ALA A 208 -2.75 -11.26 -27.53
CA ALA A 208 -2.30 -10.52 -26.35
C ALA A 208 -2.88 -9.09 -26.33
N VAL A 209 -2.87 -8.39 -27.47
CA VAL A 209 -3.50 -7.06 -27.60
C VAL A 209 -4.99 -7.14 -27.31
N LEU A 210 -5.70 -8.10 -27.89
CA LEU A 210 -7.13 -8.30 -27.64
C LEU A 210 -7.43 -8.56 -26.16
N ALA A 211 -6.63 -9.41 -25.49
CA ALA A 211 -6.79 -9.70 -24.08
C ALA A 211 -6.62 -8.45 -23.21
N ILE A 212 -5.59 -7.63 -23.46
CA ILE A 212 -5.37 -6.36 -22.75
C ILE A 212 -6.54 -5.40 -22.97
N VAL A 213 -7.03 -5.28 -24.21
CA VAL A 213 -8.19 -4.42 -24.53
C VAL A 213 -9.45 -4.90 -23.82
N LEU A 214 -9.72 -6.21 -23.78
CA LEU A 214 -10.87 -6.77 -23.07
C LEU A 214 -10.81 -6.49 -21.56
N ILE A 215 -9.63 -6.66 -20.94
CA ILE A 215 -9.41 -6.33 -19.53
C ILE A 215 -9.66 -4.84 -19.29
N ALA A 216 -9.10 -3.96 -20.13
CA ALA A 216 -9.29 -2.51 -20.00
C ALA A 216 -10.77 -2.12 -20.13
N VAL A 217 -11.50 -2.69 -21.11
CA VAL A 217 -12.93 -2.47 -21.28
C VAL A 217 -13.71 -2.96 -20.07
N ALA A 218 -13.40 -4.14 -19.54
CA ALA A 218 -14.06 -4.67 -18.34
C ALA A 218 -13.86 -3.74 -17.13
N VAL A 219 -12.65 -3.23 -16.91
CA VAL A 219 -12.34 -2.26 -15.84
C VAL A 219 -13.13 -0.96 -16.04
N ILE A 220 -13.19 -0.42 -17.26
CA ILE A 220 -13.96 0.79 -17.57
C ILE A 220 -15.45 0.56 -17.30
N VAL A 221 -16.01 -0.56 -17.74
CA VAL A 221 -17.41 -0.92 -17.50
C VAL A 221 -17.69 -1.01 -16.00
N LEU A 222 -16.84 -1.69 -15.23
CA LEU A 222 -16.97 -1.76 -13.78
C LEU A 222 -16.89 -0.37 -13.13
N ALA A 223 -15.97 0.49 -13.56
CA ALA A 223 -15.84 1.85 -13.05
C ALA A 223 -17.08 2.71 -13.36
N VAL A 224 -17.63 2.61 -14.57
CA VAL A 224 -18.86 3.32 -14.97
C VAL A 224 -20.07 2.80 -14.18
N LEU A 225 -20.21 1.49 -14.04
CA LEU A 225 -21.28 0.87 -13.25
C LEU A 225 -21.19 1.29 -11.79
N TRP A 226 -19.98 1.30 -11.21
CA TRP A 226 -19.74 1.78 -9.86
C TRP A 226 -20.14 3.25 -9.73
N HIS A 227 -19.69 4.12 -10.64
CA HIS A 227 -20.04 5.55 -10.62
C HIS A 227 -21.55 5.79 -10.74
N ARG A 228 -22.25 5.02 -11.58
CA ARG A 228 -23.72 5.06 -11.69
C ARG A 228 -24.42 4.57 -10.44
N TYR A 229 -23.92 3.51 -9.82
CA TYR A 229 -24.46 2.98 -8.57
C TYR A 229 -24.28 3.99 -7.43
N THR A 230 -23.08 4.56 -7.26
CA THR A 230 -22.81 5.54 -6.19
C THR A 230 -23.62 6.83 -6.35
N LYS A 231 -23.85 7.31 -7.58
CA LYS A 231 -24.77 8.45 -7.83
C LYS A 231 -26.19 8.18 -7.37
N ARG A 232 -26.64 6.93 -7.38
CA ARG A 232 -27.98 6.53 -6.93
C ARG A 232 -28.15 6.56 -5.40
N PHE A 233 -27.04 6.54 -4.66
CA PHE A 233 -27.01 6.55 -3.19
C PHE A 233 -26.50 7.87 -2.58
N SER A 234 -26.19 8.89 -3.37
CA SER A 234 -25.98 10.24 -2.83
C SER A 234 -27.33 10.78 -2.33
N PRO A 235 -27.51 11.02 -1.02
CA PRO A 235 -28.69 11.72 -0.55
C PRO A 235 -28.71 13.09 -1.25
N LYS A 236 -29.81 13.41 -1.94
CA LYS A 236 -30.11 14.82 -2.24
C LYS A 236 -30.06 15.54 -0.91
N ASN A 237 -29.16 16.52 -0.75
CA ASN A 237 -29.25 17.45 0.37
C ASN A 237 -30.69 17.98 0.37
N PRO A 238 -31.51 17.75 1.41
CA PRO A 238 -32.52 18.74 1.72
C PRO A 238 -31.69 19.96 2.13
N ALA A 239 -31.69 21.00 1.30
CA ALA A 239 -31.29 22.29 1.80
C ALA A 239 -32.14 22.55 3.05
N CYS A 240 -31.48 22.64 4.20
CA CYS A 240 -31.99 23.38 5.34
C CYS A 240 -32.24 24.79 4.80
N ASP A 241 -33.49 25.05 4.48
CA ASP A 241 -34.04 26.40 4.43
C ASP A 241 -34.22 26.82 5.89
N CYS A 242 -33.15 27.33 6.49
CA CYS A 242 -33.15 27.95 7.79
C CYS A 242 -32.29 29.21 7.65
N ASP A 243 -32.91 30.33 8.01
CA ASP A 243 -32.32 31.66 8.23
C ASP A 243 -32.26 32.60 7.02
N THR A 244 -33.39 33.27 6.77
CA THR A 244 -33.41 34.75 6.57
C THR A 244 -34.73 35.32 7.11
N ASP A 245 -34.88 35.34 8.44
CA ASP A 245 -35.88 36.17 9.13
C ASP A 245 -35.17 36.93 10.26
N GLU A 246 -34.34 37.92 9.93
CA GLU A 246 -33.84 38.87 10.94
C GLU A 246 -33.33 40.19 10.32
N GLU A 247 -34.14 40.83 9.46
CA GLU A 247 -34.04 42.28 9.23
C GLU A 247 -35.45 42.84 9.03
N ASP A 248 -36.03 43.37 10.12
CA ASP A 248 -36.96 44.51 10.16
C ASP A 248 -37.79 44.43 11.45
N PHE A 249 -37.33 45.07 12.52
CA PHE A 249 -38.20 45.89 13.37
C PHE A 249 -37.37 46.73 14.35
N LEU A 250 -37.77 47.99 14.48
CA LEU A 250 -37.34 49.09 15.36
C LEU A 250 -36.44 50.14 14.68
N PRO A 251 -36.87 51.42 14.74
CA PRO A 251 -36.89 52.20 15.99
C PRO A 251 -38.21 52.17 16.77
#